data_AF-A0A841DGZ0-F1
#
_entry.id   AF-A0A841DGZ0-F1
#
_cell.length_a   1.000
_cell.length_b   1.000
_cell.length_c   1.000
_cell.angle_alpha   90.00
_cell.angle_beta   90.00
_cell.angle_gamma   90.00
#
_symmetry.space_group_name_H-M   'P 1'
#
loop_
_entity.id
_entity.type
_entity.pdbx_description
1 polymer ?
#
loop_
_entity_poly.entity_id
_entity_poly.type
_entity_poly.pdbx_seq_one_letter_code
_entity_poly.pdbx_strand_id
1 'polypeptide(L)'
;MDHGLWRRREREEWKRLVEQAGGRWRLLYFAVPRRELLRRLAERNRRDDANALTVSPQALEDFYARFEPPEEDGGAEPPSE
;
A
#
# COMPACT_ATOMS: atom_id res chain seq x y z
N MET A 1 3.18 9.68 -6.86
CA MET A 1 1.79 9.51 -6.37
C MET A 1 1.85 8.70 -5.09
N ASP A 2 1.42 9.26 -3.96
CA ASP A 2 1.30 8.52 -2.68
C ASP A 2 -0.17 8.18 -2.45
N HIS A 3 -0.68 7.22 -3.23
CA HIS A 3 -2.02 6.68 -3.08
C HIS A 3 -1.90 5.23 -2.63
N GLY A 4 -2.76 4.79 -1.71
CA GLY A 4 -2.68 3.47 -1.10
C GLY A 4 -2.78 2.30 -2.11
N LEU A 5 -3.49 2.50 -3.24
CA LEU A 5 -3.65 1.49 -4.31
C LEU A 5 -4.07 0.10 -3.78
N TRP A 6 -4.96 0.12 -2.78
CA TRP A 6 -5.34 -1.06 -2.00
C TRP A 6 -6.18 -2.05 -2.79
N ARG A 7 -6.95 -1.57 -3.77
CA ARG A 7 -7.82 -2.39 -4.60
C ARG A 7 -7.19 -2.70 -5.95
N ARG A 8 -7.42 -3.91 -6.47
CA ARG A 8 -6.97 -4.32 -7.81
C ARG A 8 -7.49 -3.35 -8.86
N ARG A 9 -8.78 -3.00 -8.79
CA ARG A 9 -9.42 -2.09 -9.74
C ARG A 9 -8.70 -0.73 -9.82
N GLU A 10 -8.33 -0.16 -8.67
CA GLU A 10 -7.61 1.12 -8.63
C GLU A 10 -6.24 1.00 -9.30
N ARG A 11 -5.51 -0.09 -9.04
CA ARG A 11 -4.22 -0.35 -9.71
C ARG A 11 -4.40 -0.45 -11.22
N GLU A 12 -5.40 -1.18 -11.71
CA GLU A 12 -5.67 -1.31 -13.14
C GLU A 12 -6.04 0.02 -13.81
N GLU A 13 -6.81 0.88 -13.13
CA GLU A 13 -7.14 2.23 -13.62
C GLU A 13 -5.86 3.08 -13.80
N TRP A 14 -4.94 3.03 -12.83
CA TRP A 14 -3.66 3.74 -12.93
C TRP A 14 -2.72 3.17 -13.99
N LYS A 15 -2.63 1.84 -14.12
CA LYS A 15 -1.83 1.18 -15.16
C LYS A 15 -2.26 1.65 -16.56
N ARG A 16 -3.57 1.60 -16.82
CA ARG A 16 -4.15 2.05 -18.10
C ARG A 16 -3.83 3.51 -18.40
N LEU A 17 -3.91 4.38 -17.39
CA LEU A 17 -3.60 5.80 -17.56
C LEU A 17 -2.12 6.02 -17.94
N VAL A 18 -1.19 5.31 -17.29
CA VAL A 18 0.24 5.38 -17.64
C VAL A 18 0.48 4.87 -19.05
N GLU A 19 -0.13 3.73 -19.42
CA GLU A 19 0.01 3.13 -20.76
C GLU A 19 -0.58 4.02 -21.86
N GLN A 20 -1.75 4.63 -21.64
CA GLN A 20 -2.36 5.58 -22.58
C GLN A 20 -1.50 6.83 -22.82
N ALA A 21 -0.73 7.24 -21.81
CA ALA A 21 0.25 8.32 -21.93
C ALA A 21 1.58 7.89 -22.59
N GLY A 22 1.70 6.63 -23.05
CA GLY A 22 2.94 6.07 -23.60
C GLY A 22 4.02 5.77 -22.57
N GLY A 23 3.67 5.77 -21.28
CA GLY A 23 4.57 5.49 -20.18
C GLY A 23 4.72 4.00 -19.89
N ARG A 24 5.68 3.67 -19.01
CA ARG A 24 5.83 2.34 -18.41
C ARG A 24 5.57 2.44 -16.92
N TRP A 25 4.75 1.54 -16.39
CA TRP A 25 4.47 1.49 -14.96
C TRP A 25 5.32 0.43 -14.25
N ARG A 26 5.55 0.65 -12.96
CA ARG A 26 6.15 -0.29 -12.01
C ARG A 26 5.34 -0.24 -10.71
N LEU A 27 5.11 -1.41 -10.11
CA LEU A 27 4.42 -1.52 -8.83
C LEU A 27 5.40 -1.97 -7.75
N LEU A 28 5.62 -1.10 -6.76
CA LEU A 28 6.40 -1.46 -5.57
C LEU A 28 5.45 -1.94 -4.48
N TYR A 29 5.58 -3.19 -4.08
CA TYR A 29 4.76 -3.79 -3.02
C TYR A 29 5.63 -4.23 -1.85
N PHE A 30 5.32 -3.73 -0.66
CA PHE A 30 6.01 -4.09 0.57
C PHE A 30 5.15 -5.09 1.34
N ALA A 31 5.45 -6.37 1.18
CA ALA A 31 4.79 -7.47 1.88
C ALA A 31 5.23 -7.54 3.36
N VAL A 32 4.75 -6.59 4.17
CA VAL A 32 5.07 -6.52 5.59
C VAL A 32 4.07 -7.37 6.39
N PRO A 33 4.53 -8.30 7.25
CA PRO A 33 3.63 -9.11 8.07
C PRO A 33 2.72 -8.26 8.95
N ARG A 34 1.45 -8.68 9.15
CA ARG A 34 0.45 -7.95 9.97
C ARG A 34 0.95 -7.60 11.37
N ARG A 35 1.67 -8.52 12.02
CA ARG A 35 2.27 -8.30 13.35
C ARG A 35 3.20 -7.08 13.37
N GLU A 36 3.96 -6.89 12.29
CA GLU A 36 4.94 -5.80 12.18
C GLU A 36 4.24 -4.48 11.86
N LEU A 37 3.17 -4.51 11.06
CA LEU A 37 2.33 -3.31 10.83
C LEU A 37 1.68 -2.83 12.14
N LEU A 38 1.11 -3.74 12.94
CA LEU A 38 0.53 -3.40 14.24
C LEU A 38 1.56 -2.79 15.19
N ARG A 39 2.77 -3.37 15.25
CA ARG A 39 3.88 -2.85 16.07
C ARG A 39 4.23 -1.42 15.67
N ARG A 40 4.46 -1.16 14.38
CA ARG A 40 4.79 0.18 13.85
C ARG A 40 3.65 1.17 14.05
N LEU A 41 2.40 0.72 13.92
CA LEU A 41 1.23 1.58 14.11
C LEU A 41 1.10 2.01 15.56
N ALA A 42 1.29 1.09 16.52
CA ALA A 42 1.30 1.43 17.94
C ALA A 42 2.41 2.44 18.29
N GLU A 43 3.59 2.31 17.67
CA GLU A 43 4.67 3.28 17.84
C GLU A 43 4.31 4.65 17.27
N ARG A 44 3.72 4.69 16.07
CA ARG A 44 3.33 5.94 15.38
C ARG A 44 2.20 6.66 16.10
N ASN A 45 1.21 5.95 16.62
CA ASN A 45 0.07 6.54 17.33
C ASN A 45 0.46 7.29 18.63
N ARG A 46 1.71 7.16 19.10
CA ARG A 46 2.23 7.92 20.25
C ARG A 46 2.83 9.27 19.85
N ARG A 47 2.97 9.54 18.55
CA ARG A 47 3.49 10.79 18.01
C ARG A 47 2.34 11.76 17.75
N ASP A 48 2.62 13.05 17.82
CA ASP A 48 1.63 14.12 17.62
C ASP A 48 2.03 15.08 16.49
N ASP A 49 2.90 14.60 15.58
CA ASP A 49 3.30 15.35 14.40
C ASP A 49 2.32 15.15 13.23
N ALA A 50 2.41 16.02 12.22
CA ALA A 50 1.52 16.01 11.07
C ALA A 50 1.48 14.69 10.28
N ASN A 51 2.47 13.80 10.45
CA ASN A 51 2.53 12.48 9.80
C ASN A 51 2.02 11.35 10.71
N ALA A 52 1.53 11.66 11.91
CA ALA A 52 1.12 10.70 12.92
C ALA A 52 -0.39 10.60 13.08
N LEU A 53 -1.13 10.44 11.97
CA LEU A 53 -2.56 10.18 12.04
C LEU A 53 -2.81 8.92 12.89
N THR A 54 -3.53 9.11 14.00
CA THR A 54 -3.93 8.04 14.90
C THR A 54 -4.90 7.09 14.20
N VAL A 55 -4.50 5.83 14.07
CA VAL A 55 -5.32 4.76 13.50
C VAL A 55 -5.53 3.70 14.56
N SER A 56 -6.79 3.39 14.89
CA SER A 56 -7.09 2.32 15.84
C SER A 56 -6.73 0.94 15.26
N PRO A 57 -6.42 -0.06 16.11
CA PRO A 57 -6.25 -1.43 15.64
C PRO A 57 -7.45 -1.95 14.83
N GLN A 58 -8.68 -1.61 15.24
CA GLN A 58 -9.90 -1.98 14.51
C GLN A 58 -9.95 -1.38 13.10
N ALA A 59 -9.55 -0.11 12.95
CA ALA A 59 -9.46 0.51 11.64
C ALA A 59 -8.42 -0.19 10.75
N LEU A 60 -7.31 -0.69 11.33
CA LEU A 60 -6.35 -1.49 10.58
C LEU A 60 -6.95 -2.82 10.10
N GLU A 61 -7.78 -3.49 10.90
CA GLU A 61 -8.50 -4.69 10.47
C GLU A 61 -9.41 -4.40 9.28
N ASP A 62 -10.15 -3.29 9.34
CA ASP A 62 -11.01 -2.88 8.22
C ASP A 62 -10.20 -2.57 6.96
N PHE A 63 -8.98 -2.03 7.09
CA PHE A 63 -8.08 -1.84 5.95
C PHE A 63 -7.62 -3.19 5.37
N TYR A 64 -7.23 -4.14 6.23
CA TYR A 64 -6.83 -5.48 5.81
C TYR A 64 -7.95 -6.23 5.09
N ALA A 65 -9.19 -6.15 5.58
CA ALA A 65 -10.33 -6.85 4.99
C ALA A 65 -10.66 -6.38 3.56
N ARG A 66 -10.28 -5.14 3.21
CA ARG A 66 -10.50 -4.54 1.89
C ARG A 66 -9.28 -4.58 0.98
N PHE A 67 -8.14 -5.01 1.51
CA PHE A 67 -6.88 -5.02 0.78
C PHE A 67 -6.82 -6.21 -0.18
N GLU A 68 -6.63 -5.92 -1.45
CA GLU A 68 -6.40 -6.94 -2.49
C GLU A 68 -4.90 -6.95 -2.80
N PRO A 69 -4.12 -7.95 -2.32
CA PRO A 69 -2.69 -8.01 -2.63
C PRO A 69 -2.48 -8.05 -4.15
N PRO A 70 -1.38 -7.46 -4.66
CA PRO A 70 -1.02 -7.65 -6.05
C PRO A 70 -0.77 -9.13 -6.32
N GLU A 71 -1.24 -9.62 -7.48
CA GLU A 71 -0.89 -10.95 -7.97
C GLU A 71 0.64 -10.97 -8.21
N GLU A 72 1.34 -12.00 -7.74
CA GLU A 72 2.81 -12.12 -7.87
C GLU A 72 3.28 -12.11 -9.33
N ASP A 73 2.39 -12.41 -10.29
CA ASP A 73 2.73 -12.76 -11.67
C ASP A 73 2.89 -11.56 -12.64
N GLY A 74 3.13 -10.34 -12.14
CA GLY A 74 2.94 -9.13 -12.93
C GLY A 74 3.95 -7.99 -12.78
N GLY A 75 5.17 -8.23 -12.26
CA GLY A 75 6.25 -7.24 -12.29
C GLY A 75 6.41 -6.37 -11.04
N ALA A 76 6.07 -6.89 -9.87
CA ALA A 76 6.60 -6.36 -8.62
C ALA A 76 8.05 -6.84 -8.46
N GLU A 77 8.99 -6.16 -9.12
CA GLU A 77 10.41 -6.33 -8.79
C GLU A 77 10.63 -5.77 -7.39
N PRO A 78 11.19 -6.54 -6.43
CA PRO A 78 11.63 -5.97 -5.17
C PRO A 78 12.66 -4.87 -5.47
N PRO A 79 12.66 -3.76 -4.71
CA PRO A 79 13.62 -2.69 -4.93
C PRO A 79 15.04 -3.27 -4.83
N SER A 80 15.87 -2.96 -5.83
CA SER A 80 17.29 -3.29 -5.81
C SER A 80 17.96 -2.53 -4.65
N GLU A 81 18.77 -3.24 -3.86
CA GLU A 81 19.59 -2.68 -2.77
C GLU A 81 20.60 -1.63 -3.25
#